data_AF-A0A2E8U7C1-F1
#
_entry.id   AF-A0A2E8U7C1-F1
#
_cell.length_a   1.000
_cell.length_b   1.000
_cell.length_c   1.000
_cell.angle_alpha   90.00
_cell.angle_beta   90.00
_cell.angle_gamma   90.00
#
_symmetry.space_group_name_H-M   'P 1'
#
loop_
_entity.id
_entity.type
_entity.pdbx_description
1 polymer ?
#
loop_
_entity_poly.entity_id
_entity_poly.type
_entity_poly.pdbx_seq_one_letter_code
_entity_poly.pdbx_strand_id
1 'polypeptide(L)'
;MTVFDGHAMRDDIVSSILDGEADLETSKYLDRLVELSLLEEAEHQFLLDPFDRSVALVFQLFQSSDLDPWDVNLSTFIEMFNQRIEEAENIDLPTCGRLVRMAWCILRGQAVTLLDRQQRAFEEEEEETWEFDGGWEADFDDADYNFSVGVLSGAADETLPQMFEGRIHRDESRPVTLGELLMGLQDAGRLAAEQRLREEIAKEMRDAHERARDRFSGSLHIEDLEGDLQRTWESLKSRSDTGDPVSLKLLVEDLTSKSIEDGMPLEEAEAEAQVAALISALFLTNRGFVDLKQKSGRNGEITLKDLWDEEDDFATLSLRLNPKPKIPEVAEVV
;
A
#
# COMPACT_ATOMS: atom_id res chain seq x y z
N MET A 1 -30.83 -33.84 11.02
CA MET A 1 -30.92 -33.07 9.76
C MET A 1 -31.61 -31.77 10.09
N THR A 2 -30.83 -30.76 10.41
CA THR A 2 -31.28 -29.37 10.44
C THR A 2 -31.48 -28.96 8.99
N VAL A 3 -32.73 -28.68 8.60
CA VAL A 3 -33.01 -28.13 7.27
C VAL A 3 -32.48 -26.71 7.27
N PHE A 4 -31.58 -26.40 6.34
CA PHE A 4 -31.08 -25.05 6.16
C PHE A 4 -32.25 -24.11 5.79
N ASP A 5 -32.47 -23.09 6.62
CA ASP A 5 -33.48 -22.05 6.39
C ASP A 5 -32.77 -20.70 6.28
N GLY A 6 -32.87 -20.07 5.11
CA GLY A 6 -32.29 -18.76 4.84
C GLY A 6 -32.84 -17.67 5.77
N HIS A 7 -34.07 -17.81 6.27
CA HIS A 7 -34.63 -16.90 7.27
C HIS A 7 -33.96 -17.04 8.64
N ALA A 8 -33.69 -18.28 9.07
CA ALA A 8 -32.95 -18.52 10.31
C ALA A 8 -31.51 -17.98 10.23
N MET A 9 -30.86 -18.11 9.07
CA MET A 9 -29.54 -17.51 8.83
C MET A 9 -29.57 -15.98 8.91
N ARG A 10 -30.58 -15.36 8.30
CA ARG A 10 -30.77 -13.91 8.38
C ARG A 10 -30.93 -13.47 9.83
N ASP A 11 -31.80 -14.13 10.59
CA ASP A 11 -32.08 -13.77 11.98
C ASP A 11 -30.83 -13.94 12.86
N ASP A 12 -30.02 -14.98 12.63
CA ASP A 12 -28.75 -15.19 13.32
C ASP A 12 -27.73 -14.09 12.98
N ILE A 13 -27.55 -13.76 11.70
CA ILE A 13 -26.68 -12.66 11.27
C ILE A 13 -27.14 -11.34 11.88
N VAL A 14 -28.45 -11.05 11.83
CA VAL A 14 -29.02 -9.84 12.43
C VAL A 14 -28.79 -9.83 13.93
N SER A 15 -28.92 -10.97 14.64
CA SER A 15 -28.62 -11.06 16.07
C SER A 15 -27.14 -10.80 16.39
N SER A 16 -26.23 -11.26 15.53
CA SER A 16 -24.79 -11.02 15.65
C SER A 16 -24.41 -9.56 15.36
N ILE A 17 -25.15 -8.90 14.47
CA ILE A 17 -24.95 -7.50 14.09
C ILE A 17 -25.64 -6.55 15.08
N LEU A 18 -26.72 -6.99 15.75
CA LEU A 18 -27.55 -6.18 16.68
C LEU A 18 -26.83 -5.68 17.94
N ASP A 19 -25.57 -6.05 18.15
CA ASP A 19 -24.67 -5.32 19.06
C ASP A 19 -24.23 -3.95 18.45
N GLY A 20 -24.68 -3.63 17.24
CA GLY A 20 -24.60 -2.35 16.53
C GLY A 20 -25.81 -2.09 15.61
N GLU A 21 -26.03 -0.83 15.21
CA GLU A 21 -27.10 -0.46 14.25
C GLU A 21 -26.76 -0.99 12.86
N ALA A 22 -27.60 -1.88 12.31
CA ALA A 22 -27.43 -2.39 10.96
C ALA A 22 -27.67 -1.28 9.91
N ASP A 23 -26.67 -0.99 9.10
CA ASP A 23 -26.76 -0.06 7.98
C ASP A 23 -27.86 -0.45 6.97
N LEU A 24 -28.48 0.53 6.31
CA LEU A 24 -29.53 0.28 5.31
C LEU A 24 -29.02 -0.61 4.14
N GLU A 25 -27.73 -0.52 3.82
CA GLU A 25 -27.10 -1.31 2.75
C GLU A 25 -26.93 -2.79 3.15
N THR A 26 -26.57 -3.08 4.41
CA THR A 26 -26.46 -4.46 4.88
C THR A 26 -27.82 -5.13 4.96
N SER A 27 -28.89 -4.42 5.36
CA SER A 27 -30.26 -4.96 5.32
C SER A 27 -30.68 -5.39 3.91
N LYS A 28 -30.43 -4.56 2.89
CA LYS A 28 -30.75 -4.90 1.49
C LYS A 28 -29.97 -6.11 1.00
N TYR A 29 -28.71 -6.22 1.42
CA TYR A 29 -27.89 -7.37 1.10
C TYR A 29 -28.40 -8.65 1.75
N LEU A 30 -28.81 -8.59 3.02
CA LEU A 30 -29.41 -9.73 3.70
C LEU A 30 -30.72 -10.18 3.04
N ASP A 31 -31.55 -9.23 2.60
CA ASP A 31 -32.75 -9.56 1.81
C ASP A 31 -32.37 -10.29 0.50
N ARG A 32 -31.34 -9.81 -0.20
CA ARG A 32 -30.80 -10.45 -1.41
C ARG A 32 -30.25 -11.85 -1.14
N LEU A 33 -29.60 -12.08 0.01
CA LEU A 33 -29.10 -13.41 0.41
C LEU A 33 -30.24 -14.39 0.65
N VAL A 34 -31.33 -13.95 1.28
CA VAL A 34 -32.52 -14.79 1.47
C VAL A 34 -33.10 -15.19 0.12
N GLU A 35 -33.25 -14.24 -0.81
CA GLU A 35 -33.70 -14.54 -2.17
C GLU A 35 -32.80 -15.57 -2.86
N LEU A 36 -31.48 -15.40 -2.80
CA LEU A 36 -30.51 -16.33 -3.39
C LEU A 36 -30.53 -17.71 -2.72
N SER A 37 -30.80 -17.78 -1.42
CA SER A 37 -30.86 -19.06 -0.69
C SER A 37 -32.07 -19.93 -1.08
N LEU A 38 -33.12 -19.30 -1.60
CA LEU A 38 -34.36 -19.95 -2.03
C LEU A 38 -34.32 -20.41 -3.49
N LEU A 39 -33.32 -19.99 -4.27
CA LEU A 39 -33.17 -20.41 -5.66
C LEU A 39 -32.77 -21.89 -5.74
N GLU A 40 -33.29 -22.59 -6.76
CA GLU A 40 -32.92 -23.98 -7.00
C GLU A 40 -31.56 -24.10 -7.69
N GLU A 41 -30.84 -25.22 -7.48
CA GLU A 41 -29.48 -25.45 -7.99
C GLU A 41 -29.28 -25.10 -9.47
N ALA A 42 -30.28 -25.33 -10.32
CA ALA A 42 -30.24 -25.05 -11.75
C ALA A 42 -30.32 -23.55 -12.09
N GLU A 43 -30.90 -22.72 -11.24
CA GLU A 43 -31.14 -21.30 -11.49
C GLU A 43 -29.89 -20.44 -11.22
N HIS A 44 -28.98 -20.93 -10.38
CA HIS A 44 -27.74 -20.24 -10.02
C HIS A 44 -26.78 -20.02 -11.20
N GLN A 45 -26.79 -20.90 -12.19
CA GLN A 45 -25.98 -20.75 -13.41
C GLN A 45 -26.49 -19.61 -14.31
N PHE A 46 -27.76 -19.23 -14.19
CA PHE A 46 -28.39 -18.18 -15.01
C PHE A 46 -28.34 -16.79 -14.37
N LEU A 47 -27.76 -16.66 -13.17
CA LEU A 47 -27.58 -15.37 -12.51
C LEU A 47 -26.71 -14.45 -13.37
N LEU A 48 -27.17 -13.20 -13.58
CA LEU A 48 -26.48 -12.22 -14.41
C LEU A 48 -25.25 -11.62 -13.71
N ASP A 49 -25.32 -11.46 -12.40
CA ASP A 49 -24.25 -10.87 -11.59
C ASP A 49 -23.22 -11.95 -11.19
N PRO A 50 -21.93 -11.80 -11.58
CA PRO A 50 -20.86 -12.71 -11.18
C PRO A 50 -20.67 -12.80 -9.67
N PHE A 51 -21.04 -11.75 -8.93
CA PHE A 51 -20.97 -11.73 -7.47
C PHE A 51 -22.07 -12.61 -6.86
N ASP A 52 -23.32 -12.47 -7.28
CA ASP A 52 -24.42 -13.33 -6.81
C ASP A 52 -24.16 -14.80 -7.11
N ARG A 53 -23.50 -15.08 -8.25
CA ARG A 53 -23.09 -16.44 -8.60
C ARG A 53 -22.06 -17.00 -7.61
N SER A 54 -21.14 -16.17 -7.10
CA SER A 54 -20.18 -16.59 -6.08
C SER A 54 -20.85 -16.92 -4.74
N VAL A 55 -21.84 -16.12 -4.34
CA VAL A 55 -22.67 -16.35 -3.14
C VAL A 55 -23.49 -17.63 -3.28
N ALA A 56 -24.14 -17.80 -4.43
CA ALA A 56 -24.91 -18.98 -4.78
C ALA A 56 -24.08 -20.26 -4.71
N LEU A 57 -22.84 -20.22 -5.20
CA LEU A 57 -21.93 -21.37 -5.14
C LEU A 57 -21.62 -21.76 -3.69
N VAL A 58 -21.47 -20.79 -2.79
CA VAL A 58 -21.31 -21.06 -1.36
C VAL A 58 -22.56 -21.76 -0.82
N PHE A 59 -23.76 -21.25 -1.08
CA PHE A 59 -25.01 -21.93 -0.66
C PHE A 59 -25.12 -23.35 -1.21
N GLN A 60 -24.73 -23.56 -2.47
CA GLN A 60 -24.72 -24.88 -3.08
C GLN A 60 -23.81 -25.85 -2.32
N LEU A 61 -22.64 -25.42 -1.85
CA LEU A 61 -21.76 -26.28 -1.05
C LEU A 61 -22.47 -26.71 0.24
N PHE A 62 -23.08 -25.79 0.97
CA PHE A 62 -23.79 -26.12 2.22
C PHE A 62 -25.08 -26.92 2.02
N GLN A 63 -25.71 -26.87 0.84
CA GLN A 63 -26.86 -27.70 0.51
C GLN A 63 -26.47 -29.11 0.03
N SER A 64 -25.38 -29.24 -0.73
CA SER A 64 -24.96 -30.49 -1.36
C SER A 64 -23.99 -31.32 -0.52
N SER A 65 -23.29 -30.69 0.42
CA SER A 65 -22.31 -31.35 1.29
C SER A 65 -22.77 -31.36 2.74
N ASP A 66 -22.31 -32.35 3.52
CA ASP A 66 -22.59 -32.48 4.94
C ASP A 66 -21.77 -31.46 5.78
N LEU A 67 -21.76 -30.20 5.37
CA LEU A 67 -21.16 -29.08 6.10
C LEU A 67 -22.20 -28.44 7.02
N ASP A 68 -21.81 -28.13 8.26
CA ASP A 68 -22.67 -27.42 9.20
C ASP A 68 -22.61 -25.90 8.93
N PRO A 69 -23.74 -25.22 8.68
CA PRO A 69 -23.78 -23.76 8.53
C PRO A 69 -23.37 -22.98 9.78
N TRP A 70 -23.51 -23.56 10.98
CA TRP A 70 -23.23 -22.90 12.26
C TRP A 70 -21.86 -23.23 12.84
N ASP A 71 -21.20 -24.26 12.31
CA ASP A 71 -19.82 -24.62 12.64
C ASP A 71 -19.07 -25.08 11.40
N VAL A 72 -18.59 -24.09 10.62
CA VAL A 72 -17.97 -24.36 9.33
C VAL A 72 -16.54 -24.86 9.51
N ASN A 73 -16.27 -26.10 9.06
CA ASN A 73 -14.90 -26.56 8.90
C ASN A 73 -14.24 -25.87 7.71
N LEU A 74 -13.48 -24.80 7.99
CA LEU A 74 -12.82 -23.97 6.98
C LEU A 74 -11.84 -24.74 6.08
N SER A 75 -11.21 -25.81 6.58
CA SER A 75 -10.25 -26.59 5.79
C SER A 75 -10.96 -27.37 4.67
N THR A 76 -11.98 -28.13 5.02
CA THR A 76 -12.82 -28.87 4.07
C THR A 76 -13.57 -27.91 3.16
N PHE A 77 -14.07 -26.79 3.69
CA PHE A 77 -14.72 -25.77 2.90
C PHE A 77 -13.81 -25.20 1.81
N ILE A 78 -12.57 -24.81 2.11
CA ILE A 78 -11.63 -24.28 1.10
C ILE A 78 -11.34 -25.31 0.00
N GLU A 79 -11.13 -26.58 0.36
CA GLU A 79 -10.87 -27.64 -0.61
C GLU A 79 -12.04 -27.84 -1.57
N MET A 80 -13.25 -27.98 -1.03
CA MET A 80 -14.47 -28.16 -1.84
C MET A 80 -14.80 -26.91 -2.66
N PHE A 81 -14.59 -25.73 -2.09
CA PHE A 81 -14.83 -24.45 -2.76
C PHE A 81 -13.88 -24.24 -3.94
N ASN A 82 -12.58 -24.57 -3.79
CA ASN A 82 -11.62 -24.51 -4.90
C ASN A 82 -11.99 -25.47 -6.03
N GLN A 83 -12.37 -26.71 -5.71
CA GLN A 83 -12.81 -27.68 -6.72
C GLN A 83 -14.03 -27.17 -7.50
N ARG A 84 -15.00 -26.55 -6.81
CA ARG A 84 -16.21 -26.02 -7.42
C ARG A 84 -15.95 -24.77 -8.28
N ILE A 85 -14.98 -23.94 -7.91
CA ILE A 85 -14.55 -22.78 -8.72
C ILE A 85 -13.94 -23.22 -10.05
N GLU A 86 -13.17 -24.31 -10.07
CA GLU A 86 -12.56 -24.81 -11.31
C GLU A 86 -13.60 -25.26 -12.34
N GLU A 87 -14.73 -25.79 -11.88
CA GLU A 87 -15.82 -26.29 -12.73
C GLU A 87 -16.77 -25.19 -13.22
N ALA A 88 -16.79 -24.04 -12.54
CA ALA A 88 -17.83 -23.04 -12.73
C ALA A 88 -17.36 -21.84 -13.58
N GLU A 89 -18.20 -21.45 -14.55
CA GLU A 89 -17.89 -20.37 -15.48
C GLU A 89 -18.48 -19.01 -15.05
N ASN A 90 -17.77 -17.93 -15.36
CA ASN A 90 -18.18 -16.54 -15.15
C ASN A 90 -18.52 -16.21 -13.67
N ILE A 91 -17.56 -16.47 -12.79
CA ILE A 91 -17.56 -16.12 -11.36
C ILE A 91 -16.62 -14.93 -11.10
N ASP A 92 -16.94 -14.11 -10.09
CA ASP A 92 -16.05 -13.04 -9.61
C ASP A 92 -14.83 -13.59 -8.83
N LEU A 93 -13.83 -14.06 -9.57
CA LEU A 93 -12.57 -14.62 -9.02
C LEU A 93 -11.87 -13.71 -7.98
N PRO A 94 -11.78 -12.38 -8.15
CA PRO A 94 -11.20 -11.50 -7.12
C PRO A 94 -11.91 -11.59 -5.76
N THR A 95 -13.23 -11.71 -5.77
CA THR A 95 -14.05 -11.76 -4.55
C THR A 95 -13.98 -13.15 -3.92
N CYS A 96 -14.01 -14.22 -4.72
CA CYS A 96 -13.76 -15.59 -4.26
C CYS A 96 -12.35 -15.74 -3.65
N GLY A 97 -11.32 -15.19 -4.27
CA GLY A 97 -9.95 -15.24 -3.75
C GLY A 97 -9.81 -14.52 -2.40
N ARG A 98 -10.58 -13.45 -2.18
CA ARG A 98 -10.64 -12.77 -0.87
C ARG A 98 -11.35 -13.59 0.18
N LEU A 99 -12.41 -14.33 -0.18
CA LEU A 99 -13.06 -15.27 0.74
C LEU A 99 -12.10 -16.40 1.14
N VAL A 100 -11.35 -16.98 0.18
CA VAL A 100 -10.31 -17.97 0.50
C VAL A 100 -9.24 -17.38 1.42
N ARG A 101 -8.80 -16.15 1.15
CA ARG A 101 -7.85 -15.43 2.02
C ARG A 101 -8.42 -15.20 3.41
N MET A 102 -9.70 -14.87 3.53
CA MET A 102 -10.37 -14.66 4.81
C MET A 102 -10.41 -15.95 5.62
N ALA A 103 -10.87 -17.04 5.02
CA ALA A 103 -10.89 -18.36 5.64
C ALA A 103 -9.47 -18.77 6.09
N TRP A 104 -8.45 -18.52 5.26
CA TRP A 104 -7.06 -18.73 5.64
C TRP A 104 -6.59 -17.84 6.81
N CYS A 105 -6.96 -16.55 6.82
CA CYS A 105 -6.62 -15.66 7.93
C CYS A 105 -7.22 -16.14 9.25
N ILE A 106 -8.46 -16.64 9.22
CA ILE A 106 -9.12 -17.18 10.41
C ILE A 106 -8.43 -18.47 10.86
N LEU A 107 -8.17 -19.41 9.95
CA LEU A 107 -7.42 -20.63 10.23
C LEU A 107 -6.03 -20.34 10.79
N ARG A 108 -5.32 -19.36 10.23
CA ARG A 108 -4.03 -18.92 10.76
C ARG A 108 -4.17 -18.31 12.15
N GLY A 109 -5.20 -17.51 12.39
CA GLY A 109 -5.49 -16.97 13.73
C GLY A 109 -5.71 -18.09 14.75
N GLN A 110 -6.53 -19.08 14.41
CA GLN A 110 -6.77 -20.27 15.22
C GLN A 110 -5.47 -21.08 15.46
N ALA A 111 -4.65 -21.28 14.43
CA ALA A 111 -3.38 -21.98 14.57
C ALA A 111 -2.38 -21.21 15.47
N VAL A 112 -2.32 -19.89 15.34
CA VAL A 112 -1.46 -19.05 16.17
C VAL A 112 -1.91 -19.08 17.62
N THR A 113 -3.21 -18.99 17.91
CA THR A 113 -3.69 -19.09 19.30
C THR A 113 -3.43 -20.47 19.89
N LEU A 114 -3.51 -21.54 19.09
CA LEU A 114 -3.11 -22.89 19.51
C LEU A 114 -1.61 -22.99 19.82
N LEU A 115 -0.75 -22.41 18.97
CA LEU A 115 0.70 -22.40 19.19
C LEU A 115 1.10 -21.57 20.42
N ASP A 116 0.52 -20.38 20.58
CA ASP A 116 0.76 -19.51 21.73
C ASP A 116 0.33 -20.18 23.05
N ARG A 117 -0.78 -20.93 23.03
CA ARG A 117 -1.20 -21.78 24.16
C ARG A 117 -0.21 -22.91 24.44
N GLN A 118 0.25 -23.61 23.40
CA GLN A 118 1.23 -24.69 23.55
C GLN A 118 2.54 -24.17 24.13
N GLN A 119 2.98 -22.99 23.69
CA GLN A 119 4.22 -22.38 24.16
C GLN A 119 4.13 -21.95 25.63
N ARG A 120 2.99 -21.37 26.05
CA ARG A 120 2.73 -21.09 27.49
C ARG A 120 2.72 -22.34 28.35
N ALA A 121 2.14 -23.45 27.87
CA ALA A 121 2.14 -24.71 28.61
C ALA A 121 3.57 -25.25 28.84
N PHE A 122 4.48 -25.07 27.87
CA PHE A 122 5.89 -25.42 28.05
C PHE A 122 6.65 -24.44 28.97
N GLU A 123 6.32 -23.15 28.96
CA GLU A 123 6.89 -22.15 29.88
C GLU A 123 6.50 -22.43 31.35
N GLU A 124 5.25 -22.83 31.61
CA GLU A 124 4.78 -23.25 32.94
C GLU A 124 5.52 -24.51 33.45
N GLU A 125 5.91 -25.43 32.55
CA GLU A 125 6.72 -26.61 32.90
C GLU A 125 8.19 -26.27 33.22
N GLU A 126 8.77 -25.21 32.63
CA GLU A 126 10.15 -24.77 32.91
C GLU A 126 10.29 -23.96 34.21
N GLU A 127 9.26 -23.21 34.64
CA GLU A 127 9.24 -22.50 35.92
C GLU A 127 9.03 -23.42 37.13
N GLU A 128 8.58 -24.67 36.92
CA GLU A 128 8.64 -25.73 37.92
C GLU A 128 10.08 -26.30 38.02
N THR A 129 11.08 -25.42 38.10
CA THR A 129 12.36 -25.79 38.69
C THR A 129 12.07 -25.95 40.17
N TRP A 130 11.66 -27.15 40.58
CA TRP A 130 11.52 -27.54 41.97
C TRP A 130 12.79 -27.09 42.70
N GLU A 131 12.70 -26.00 43.45
CA GLU A 131 13.74 -25.59 44.37
C GLU A 131 13.71 -26.65 45.47
N PHE A 132 14.38 -27.78 45.19
CA PHE A 132 14.48 -28.93 46.06
C PHE A 132 15.36 -28.55 47.24
N ASP A 133 14.75 -27.84 48.19
CA ASP A 133 15.27 -27.60 49.51
C ASP A 133 14.41 -28.38 50.51
N GLY A 134 14.71 -29.68 50.64
CA GLY A 134 14.02 -30.53 51.61
C GLY A 134 14.39 -32.00 51.45
N GLY A 135 15.02 -32.58 52.47
CA GLY A 135 15.43 -33.98 52.48
C GLY A 135 14.27 -34.96 52.25
N TRP A 136 14.62 -36.19 51.89
CA TRP A 136 13.73 -37.34 51.61
C TRP A 136 12.85 -37.80 52.80
N GLU A 137 12.56 -36.92 53.76
CA GLU A 137 11.76 -37.14 54.97
C GLU A 137 10.74 -36.01 55.22
N ALA A 138 10.20 -35.38 54.16
CA ALA A 138 9.10 -34.45 54.31
C ALA A 138 7.76 -35.20 54.35
N ASP A 139 7.19 -35.26 55.55
CA ASP A 139 5.81 -35.59 55.92
C ASP A 139 4.84 -35.79 54.74
N PHE A 140 4.54 -37.05 54.41
CA PHE A 140 3.32 -37.36 53.67
C PHE A 140 2.15 -36.85 54.53
N ASP A 141 1.40 -35.88 54.03
CA ASP A 141 0.15 -35.49 54.66
C ASP A 141 -0.77 -36.74 54.68
N ASP A 142 -1.37 -37.03 55.84
CA ASP A 142 -2.34 -38.13 55.98
C ASP A 142 -3.46 -37.99 54.91
N ALA A 143 -3.74 -36.78 54.44
CA ALA A 143 -4.66 -36.52 53.34
C ALA A 143 -4.21 -37.15 52.00
N ASP A 144 -2.92 -37.08 51.66
CA ASP A 144 -2.36 -37.61 50.41
C ASP A 144 -2.28 -39.13 50.42
N TYR A 145 -1.95 -39.72 51.57
CA TYR A 145 -2.00 -41.16 51.77
C TYR A 145 -3.44 -41.68 51.66
N ASN A 146 -4.40 -41.00 52.28
CA ASN A 146 -5.82 -41.39 52.20
C ASN A 146 -6.40 -41.22 50.79
N PHE A 147 -5.94 -40.23 50.02
CA PHE A 147 -6.33 -40.07 48.62
C PHE A 147 -5.83 -41.23 47.76
N SER A 148 -4.53 -41.53 47.80
CA SER A 148 -3.95 -42.61 46.99
C SER A 148 -4.52 -44.00 47.33
N VAL A 149 -4.76 -44.26 48.63
CA VAL A 149 -5.45 -45.49 49.08
C VAL A 149 -6.92 -45.49 48.65
N GLY A 150 -7.60 -44.34 48.65
CA GLY A 150 -8.97 -44.19 48.16
C GLY A 150 -9.12 -44.47 46.66
N VAL A 151 -8.13 -44.06 45.87
CA VAL A 151 -8.06 -44.36 44.42
C VAL A 151 -7.77 -45.85 44.19
N LEU A 152 -6.82 -46.44 44.91
CA LEU A 152 -6.46 -47.86 44.79
C LEU A 152 -7.57 -48.81 45.26
N SER A 153 -8.36 -48.40 46.25
CA SER A 153 -9.47 -49.18 46.80
C SER A 153 -10.81 -48.95 46.08
N GLY A 154 -10.87 -48.01 45.13
CA GLY A 154 -12.09 -47.66 44.41
C GLY A 154 -13.10 -46.83 45.21
N ALA A 155 -12.76 -46.40 46.42
CA ALA A 155 -13.62 -45.55 47.24
C ALA A 155 -13.72 -44.10 46.71
N ALA A 156 -12.79 -43.68 45.85
CA ALA A 156 -12.77 -42.38 45.20
C ALA A 156 -13.44 -42.36 43.81
N ASP A 157 -14.07 -43.46 43.36
CA ASP A 157 -14.63 -43.58 42.01
C ASP A 157 -15.78 -42.58 41.73
N GLU A 158 -16.47 -42.11 42.77
CA GLU A 158 -17.52 -41.08 42.66
C GLU A 158 -16.96 -39.65 42.54
N THR A 159 -15.74 -39.39 43.05
CA THR A 159 -15.13 -38.05 43.09
C THR A 159 -14.07 -37.85 41.99
N LEU A 160 -13.47 -38.94 41.50
CA LEU A 160 -12.47 -38.92 40.43
C LEU A 160 -12.99 -38.30 39.12
N PRO A 161 -14.20 -38.63 38.61
CA PRO A 161 -14.73 -38.02 37.39
C PRO A 161 -14.83 -36.49 37.51
N GLN A 162 -15.24 -35.98 38.67
CA GLN A 162 -15.34 -34.52 38.92
C GLN A 162 -13.97 -33.83 38.99
N MET A 163 -12.94 -34.52 39.48
CA MET A 163 -11.56 -34.00 39.47
C MET A 163 -10.97 -33.92 38.06
N PHE A 164 -11.37 -34.83 37.16
CA PHE A 164 -10.98 -34.79 35.75
C PHE A 164 -11.91 -33.90 34.88
N GLU A 165 -13.14 -33.61 35.32
CA GLU A 165 -14.05 -32.66 34.66
C GLU A 165 -13.56 -31.19 34.75
N GLY A 166 -12.69 -30.88 35.72
CA GLY A 166 -12.24 -29.51 36.01
C GLY A 166 -11.00 -29.03 35.23
N ARG A 167 -10.35 -29.86 34.41
CA ARG A 167 -9.26 -29.40 33.53
C ARG A 167 -9.63 -29.71 32.08
N ILE A 168 -9.75 -28.65 31.28
CA ILE A 168 -10.01 -28.66 29.83
C ILE A 168 -11.51 -28.71 29.45
N HIS A 169 -12.34 -27.87 30.05
CA HIS A 169 -13.43 -27.29 29.26
C HIS A 169 -12.82 -26.14 28.47
N ARG A 170 -12.55 -26.44 27.19
CA ARG A 170 -11.96 -25.56 26.20
C ARG A 170 -12.84 -24.31 26.09
N ASP A 171 -12.27 -23.12 26.22
CA ASP A 171 -12.82 -21.97 25.50
C ASP A 171 -12.47 -22.21 24.02
N GLU A 172 -13.31 -23.01 23.36
CA GLU A 172 -13.33 -23.09 21.91
C GLU A 172 -13.59 -21.67 21.38
N SER A 173 -12.72 -21.22 20.48
CA SER A 173 -12.96 -20.00 19.72
C SER A 173 -14.36 -20.11 19.13
N ARG A 174 -15.17 -19.04 19.22
CA ARG A 174 -16.52 -19.01 18.65
C ARG A 174 -16.50 -19.63 17.23
N PRO A 175 -17.35 -20.63 16.95
CA PRO A 175 -17.34 -21.29 15.66
C PRO A 175 -17.65 -20.27 14.57
N VAL A 176 -17.01 -20.45 13.41
CA VAL A 176 -17.22 -19.57 12.25
C VAL A 176 -18.50 -19.99 11.58
N THR A 177 -19.44 -19.05 11.45
CA THR A 177 -20.73 -19.32 10.80
C THR A 177 -20.68 -18.99 9.31
N LEU A 178 -21.57 -19.63 8.54
CA LEU A 178 -21.81 -19.28 7.14
C LEU A 178 -22.16 -17.79 6.98
N GLY A 179 -22.92 -17.24 7.93
CA GLY A 179 -23.28 -15.83 7.93
C GLY A 179 -22.07 -14.91 7.97
N GLU A 180 -21.07 -15.23 8.77
CA GLU A 180 -19.81 -14.47 8.83
C GLU A 180 -19.01 -14.57 7.54
N LEU A 181 -18.97 -15.74 6.91
CA LEU A 181 -18.31 -15.91 5.62
C LEU A 181 -18.99 -15.08 4.53
N LEU A 182 -20.32 -15.02 4.51
CA LEU A 182 -21.10 -14.26 3.52
C LEU A 182 -21.05 -12.74 3.76
N MET A 183 -21.03 -12.30 5.03
CA MET A 183 -20.77 -10.91 5.38
C MET A 183 -19.35 -10.50 4.99
N GLY A 184 -18.39 -11.37 5.26
CA GLY A 184 -17.01 -11.19 4.82
C GLY A 184 -16.85 -11.13 3.30
N LEU A 185 -17.64 -11.93 2.56
CA LEU A 185 -17.71 -11.88 1.10
C LEU A 185 -18.29 -10.54 0.60
N GLN A 186 -19.30 -10.00 1.28
CA GLN A 186 -19.85 -8.67 0.98
C GLN A 186 -18.79 -7.57 1.11
N ASP A 187 -18.05 -7.57 2.22
CA ASP A 187 -16.96 -6.61 2.45
C ASP A 187 -15.82 -6.77 1.43
N ALA A 188 -15.49 -8.01 1.09
CA ALA A 188 -14.51 -8.32 0.05
C ALA A 188 -14.94 -7.76 -1.31
N GLY A 189 -16.22 -7.91 -1.67
CA GLY A 189 -16.82 -7.38 -2.90
C GLY A 189 -16.84 -5.86 -2.93
N ARG A 190 -17.24 -5.21 -1.83
CA ARG A 190 -17.22 -3.74 -1.69
C ARG A 190 -15.83 -3.17 -1.90
N LEU A 191 -14.83 -3.76 -1.24
CA LEU A 191 -13.43 -3.36 -1.40
C LEU A 191 -12.89 -3.64 -2.81
N ALA A 192 -13.38 -4.67 -3.50
CA ALA A 192 -12.99 -4.95 -4.89
C ALA A 192 -13.59 -3.93 -5.86
N ALA A 193 -14.87 -3.57 -5.66
CA ALA A 193 -15.54 -2.51 -6.42
C ALA A 193 -14.85 -1.15 -6.23
N GLU A 194 -14.46 -0.83 -4.99
CA GLU A 194 -13.73 0.40 -4.69
C GLU A 194 -12.37 0.45 -5.40
N GLN A 195 -11.64 -0.68 -5.44
CA GLN A 195 -10.38 -0.75 -6.17
C GLN A 195 -10.55 -0.56 -7.67
N ARG A 196 -11.56 -1.20 -8.28
CA ARG A 196 -11.88 -1.00 -9.70
C ARG A 196 -12.15 0.47 -10.01
N LEU A 197 -12.95 1.13 -9.17
CA LEU A 197 -13.23 2.56 -9.31
C LEU A 197 -11.95 3.41 -9.20
N ARG A 198 -11.07 3.11 -8.23
CA ARG A 198 -9.79 3.81 -8.06
C ARG A 198 -8.88 3.62 -9.28
N GLU A 199 -8.86 2.43 -9.86
CA GLU A 199 -8.08 2.14 -11.07
C GLU A 199 -8.60 2.88 -12.30
N GLU A 200 -9.92 2.95 -12.46
CA GLU A 200 -10.58 3.73 -13.52
C GLU A 200 -10.23 5.22 -13.39
N ILE A 201 -10.37 5.79 -12.19
CA ILE A 201 -9.97 7.18 -11.92
C ILE A 201 -8.48 7.37 -12.22
N ALA A 202 -7.61 6.46 -11.78
CA ALA A 202 -6.17 6.56 -12.02
C ALA A 202 -5.82 6.44 -13.51
N LYS A 203 -6.62 5.71 -14.30
CA LYS A 203 -6.46 5.62 -15.75
C LYS A 203 -6.93 6.91 -16.43
N GLU A 204 -8.09 7.42 -16.06
CA GLU A 204 -8.59 8.70 -16.58
C GLU A 204 -7.63 9.86 -16.27
N MET A 205 -7.07 9.89 -15.07
CA MET A 205 -6.06 10.87 -14.67
C MET A 205 -4.77 10.73 -15.49
N ARG A 206 -4.32 9.50 -15.76
CA ARG A 206 -3.15 9.26 -16.63
C ARG A 206 -3.39 9.76 -18.04
N ASP A 207 -4.53 9.41 -18.64
CA ASP A 207 -4.88 9.85 -20.00
C ASP A 207 -5.06 11.37 -20.08
N ALA A 208 -5.63 11.99 -19.04
CA ALA A 208 -5.75 13.44 -18.94
C ALA A 208 -4.37 14.12 -18.82
N HIS A 209 -3.47 13.55 -18.03
CA HIS A 209 -2.11 14.04 -17.85
C HIS A 209 -1.27 13.89 -19.13
N GLU A 210 -1.40 12.77 -19.85
CA GLU A 210 -0.76 12.57 -21.15
C GLU A 210 -1.26 13.61 -22.17
N ARG A 211 -2.59 13.81 -22.25
CA ARG A 211 -3.19 14.87 -23.10
C ARG A 211 -2.75 16.27 -22.70
N ALA A 212 -2.47 16.52 -21.42
CA ALA A 212 -1.90 17.79 -20.97
C ALA A 212 -0.43 17.91 -21.39
N ARG A 213 0.37 16.86 -21.18
CA ARG A 213 1.78 16.80 -21.61
C ARG A 213 1.92 17.03 -23.11
N ASP A 214 1.08 16.44 -23.94
CA ASP A 214 1.14 16.64 -25.39
C ASP A 214 0.82 18.08 -25.80
N ARG A 215 -0.10 18.75 -25.09
CA ARG A 215 -0.39 20.19 -25.31
C ARG A 215 0.75 21.08 -24.83
N PHE A 216 1.41 20.72 -23.74
CA PHE A 216 2.53 21.48 -23.18
C PHE A 216 3.89 21.10 -23.78
N SER A 217 3.98 20.02 -24.56
CA SER A 217 5.17 19.57 -25.28
C SER A 217 5.65 20.56 -26.35
N GLY A 218 4.76 21.42 -26.86
CA GLY A 218 5.12 22.47 -27.82
C GLY A 218 5.60 23.78 -27.16
N SER A 219 5.54 23.89 -25.84
CA SER A 219 5.86 25.12 -25.07
C SER A 219 6.77 24.85 -23.87
N LEU A 220 7.43 23.70 -23.84
CA LEU A 220 8.54 23.46 -22.94
C LEU A 220 9.80 24.02 -23.61
N HIS A 221 9.95 25.34 -23.54
CA HIS A 221 11.27 25.94 -23.57
C HIS A 221 12.06 25.27 -22.46
N ILE A 222 13.08 24.51 -22.82
CA ILE A 222 14.06 24.04 -21.84
C ILE A 222 14.85 25.28 -21.48
N GLU A 223 14.45 26.00 -20.43
CA GLU A 223 15.24 27.08 -19.83
C GLU A 223 16.51 26.45 -19.22
N ASP A 224 17.49 26.14 -20.05
CA ASP A 224 18.82 25.71 -19.63
C ASP A 224 19.63 26.93 -19.19
N LEU A 225 19.35 27.38 -17.96
CA LEU A 225 20.03 28.53 -17.35
C LEU A 225 21.56 28.36 -17.36
N GLU A 226 22.07 27.14 -17.17
CA GLU A 226 23.53 26.92 -17.14
C GLU A 226 24.12 26.97 -18.55
N GLY A 227 23.39 26.45 -19.55
CA GLY A 227 23.72 26.63 -20.97
C GLY A 227 23.71 28.09 -21.39
N ASP A 228 22.75 28.90 -20.93
CA ASP A 228 22.71 30.35 -21.18
C ASP A 228 23.90 31.09 -20.58
N LEU A 229 24.29 30.72 -19.36
CA LEU A 229 25.47 31.27 -18.69
C LEU A 229 26.76 30.96 -19.46
N GLN A 230 26.89 29.72 -19.94
CA GLN A 230 28.05 29.31 -20.72
C GLN A 230 28.12 30.06 -22.06
N ARG A 231 27.01 30.09 -22.81
CA ARG A 231 26.93 30.78 -24.11
C ARG A 231 27.24 32.27 -23.99
N THR A 232 26.74 32.93 -22.96
CA THR A 232 26.96 34.36 -22.73
C THR A 232 28.40 34.66 -22.29
N TRP A 233 29.02 33.79 -21.49
CA TRP A 233 30.41 33.91 -21.08
C TRP A 233 31.40 33.66 -22.23
N GLU A 234 31.19 32.64 -23.05
CA GLU A 234 31.99 32.37 -24.25
C GLU A 234 31.90 33.53 -25.26
N SER A 235 30.70 34.09 -25.43
CA SER A 235 30.48 35.27 -26.29
C SER A 235 31.23 36.49 -25.75
N LEU A 236 31.27 36.66 -24.43
CA LEU A 236 32.06 37.71 -23.77
C LEU A 236 33.56 37.52 -24.00
N LYS A 237 34.09 36.32 -23.76
CA LYS A 237 35.50 35.96 -23.99
C LYS A 237 35.94 36.20 -25.43
N SER A 238 35.11 35.81 -26.39
CA SER A 238 35.42 35.97 -27.82
C SER A 238 35.52 37.44 -28.27
N ARG A 239 34.91 38.36 -27.52
CA ARG A 239 34.84 39.79 -27.85
C ARG A 239 35.67 40.68 -26.92
N SER A 240 36.15 40.15 -25.80
CA SER A 240 37.04 40.88 -24.89
C SER A 240 38.51 40.67 -25.28
N ASP A 241 39.12 41.67 -25.92
CA ASP A 241 40.57 41.70 -26.08
C ASP A 241 41.22 42.16 -24.76
N THR A 242 41.76 41.23 -23.96
CA THR A 242 42.53 41.53 -22.73
C THR A 242 41.81 42.44 -21.71
N GLY A 243 40.69 41.96 -21.15
CA GLY A 243 40.05 42.60 -19.99
C GLY A 243 39.32 43.93 -20.27
N ASP A 244 39.08 44.25 -21.54
CA ASP A 244 38.29 45.42 -21.93
C ASP A 244 36.79 45.22 -21.70
N PRO A 245 36.05 46.26 -21.25
CA PRO A 245 34.63 46.15 -20.96
C PRO A 245 33.81 46.05 -22.26
N VAL A 246 33.01 44.99 -22.39
CA VAL A 246 32.13 44.73 -23.53
C VAL A 246 30.71 45.24 -23.23
N SER A 247 30.04 45.85 -24.20
CA SER A 247 28.66 46.31 -24.02
C SER A 247 27.66 45.15 -24.09
N LEU A 248 26.63 45.18 -23.24
CA LEU A 248 25.57 44.14 -23.21
C LEU A 248 24.85 44.03 -24.56
N LYS A 249 24.69 45.15 -25.29
CA LYS A 249 24.02 45.18 -26.60
C LYS A 249 24.75 44.31 -27.63
N LEU A 250 26.08 44.39 -27.64
CA LEU A 250 26.90 43.59 -28.54
C LEU A 250 26.82 42.09 -28.23
N LEU A 251 26.59 41.71 -26.97
CA LEU A 251 26.39 40.31 -26.57
C LEU A 251 25.01 39.81 -27.00
N VAL A 252 23.97 40.64 -26.87
CA VAL A 252 22.62 40.31 -27.39
C VAL A 252 22.68 40.10 -28.90
N GLU A 253 23.36 40.98 -29.65
CA GLU A 253 23.55 40.81 -31.10
C GLU A 253 24.31 39.52 -31.46
N ASP A 254 25.27 39.10 -30.63
CA ASP A 254 25.98 37.83 -30.83
C ASP A 254 25.09 36.61 -30.59
N LEU A 255 24.35 36.62 -29.47
CA LEU A 255 23.46 35.52 -29.10
C LEU A 255 22.29 35.40 -30.07
N THR A 256 21.72 36.52 -30.53
CA THR A 256 20.69 36.50 -31.59
C THR A 256 21.21 35.86 -32.87
N SER A 257 22.43 36.22 -33.31
CA SER A 257 23.00 35.62 -34.51
C SER A 257 23.19 34.10 -34.39
N LYS A 258 23.64 33.61 -33.23
CA LYS A 258 23.79 32.18 -32.92
C LYS A 258 22.44 31.46 -32.86
N SER A 259 21.44 32.05 -32.21
CA SER A 259 20.08 31.49 -32.15
C SER A 259 19.40 31.40 -33.52
N ILE A 260 19.68 32.35 -34.42
CA ILE A 260 19.18 32.31 -35.81
C ILE A 260 19.86 31.18 -36.61
N GLU A 261 21.17 30.98 -36.40
CA GLU A 261 21.91 29.86 -37.01
C GLU A 261 21.38 28.49 -36.55
N ASP A 262 20.90 28.40 -35.30
CA ASP A 262 20.25 27.22 -34.74
C ASP A 262 18.80 26.99 -35.24
N GLY A 263 18.29 27.86 -36.12
CA GLY A 263 17.00 27.70 -36.81
C GLY A 263 15.80 28.38 -36.14
N MET A 264 16.03 29.26 -35.17
CA MET A 264 14.98 30.03 -34.48
C MET A 264 14.48 31.21 -35.34
N PRO A 265 13.17 31.55 -35.33
CA PRO A 265 12.67 32.73 -36.01
C PRO A 265 13.21 34.02 -35.37
N LEU A 266 13.45 35.05 -36.20
CA LEU A 266 14.10 36.31 -35.82
C LEU A 266 13.50 36.97 -34.57
N GLU A 267 12.17 37.09 -34.49
CA GLU A 267 11.50 37.77 -33.39
C GLU A 267 11.63 37.02 -32.05
N GLU A 268 11.64 35.68 -32.10
CA GLU A 268 11.81 34.82 -30.93
C GLU A 268 13.26 34.81 -30.46
N ALA A 269 14.21 34.74 -31.41
CA ALA A 269 15.64 34.84 -31.13
C ALA A 269 16.02 36.17 -30.49
N GLU A 270 15.45 37.29 -30.95
CA GLU A 270 15.68 38.62 -30.35
C GLU A 270 15.17 38.70 -28.91
N ALA A 271 13.96 38.19 -28.65
CA ALA A 271 13.39 38.20 -27.30
C ALA A 271 14.16 37.28 -26.34
N GLU A 272 14.50 36.07 -26.78
CA GLU A 272 15.26 35.10 -26.00
C GLU A 272 16.66 35.61 -25.68
N ALA A 273 17.41 36.08 -26.67
CA ALA A 273 18.77 36.58 -26.48
C ALA A 273 18.81 37.78 -25.53
N GLN A 274 17.80 38.66 -25.56
CA GLN A 274 17.71 39.79 -24.61
C GLN A 274 17.53 39.31 -23.17
N VAL A 275 16.63 38.35 -22.95
CA VAL A 275 16.34 37.79 -21.63
C VAL A 275 17.52 36.98 -21.12
N ALA A 276 18.05 36.07 -21.95
CA ALA A 276 19.19 35.21 -21.62
C ALA A 276 20.45 36.04 -21.32
N ALA A 277 20.77 37.07 -22.11
CA ALA A 277 21.92 37.93 -21.86
C ALA A 277 21.79 38.72 -20.56
N LEU A 278 20.60 39.25 -20.26
CA LEU A 278 20.38 40.05 -19.06
C LEU A 278 20.40 39.19 -17.79
N ILE A 279 19.70 38.06 -17.81
CA ILE A 279 19.69 37.11 -16.68
C ILE A 279 21.09 36.56 -16.46
N SER A 280 21.77 36.13 -17.53
CA SER A 280 23.11 35.58 -17.43
C SER A 280 24.13 36.61 -16.94
N ALA A 281 24.04 37.87 -17.39
CA ALA A 281 24.88 38.94 -16.86
C ALA A 281 24.72 39.09 -15.33
N LEU A 282 23.49 39.05 -14.81
CA LEU A 282 23.25 39.13 -13.37
C LEU A 282 23.78 37.91 -12.61
N PHE A 283 23.58 36.71 -13.15
CA PHE A 283 24.08 35.48 -12.51
C PHE A 283 25.59 35.36 -12.56
N LEU A 284 26.23 35.71 -13.68
CA LEU A 284 27.69 35.74 -13.81
C LEU A 284 28.32 36.75 -12.85
N THR A 285 27.67 37.90 -12.63
CA THR A 285 28.16 38.88 -11.64
C THR A 285 28.01 38.40 -10.21
N ASN A 286 26.85 37.83 -9.87
CA ASN A 286 26.62 37.23 -8.54
C ASN A 286 27.61 36.09 -8.24
N ARG A 287 27.93 35.26 -9.24
CA ARG A 287 28.88 34.16 -9.12
C ARG A 287 30.36 34.61 -9.17
N GLY A 288 30.64 35.90 -9.43
CA GLY A 288 31.99 36.47 -9.42
C GLY A 288 32.81 36.25 -10.71
N PHE A 289 32.15 35.92 -11.82
CA PHE A 289 32.81 35.76 -13.12
C PHE A 289 33.11 37.11 -13.78
N VAL A 290 32.19 38.08 -13.64
CA VAL A 290 32.17 39.32 -14.43
C VAL A 290 31.82 40.50 -13.53
N ASP A 291 32.43 41.67 -13.76
CA ASP A 291 32.07 42.95 -13.14
C ASP A 291 31.09 43.71 -14.06
N LEU A 292 29.93 44.12 -13.52
CA LEU A 292 28.88 44.83 -14.27
C LEU A 292 28.83 46.29 -13.85
N LYS A 293 28.94 47.18 -14.84
CA LYS A 293 28.81 48.63 -14.65
C LYS A 293 27.76 49.21 -15.57
N GLN A 294 26.95 50.11 -15.04
CA GLN A 294 26.00 50.91 -15.80
C GLN A 294 26.39 52.39 -15.71
N LYS A 295 26.48 53.08 -16.86
CA LYS A 295 26.69 54.55 -16.90
C LYS A 295 25.50 55.28 -16.25
N SER A 296 25.71 56.50 -15.74
CA SER A 296 24.66 57.26 -15.03
C SER A 296 23.38 57.47 -15.86
N GLY A 297 22.23 57.19 -15.25
CA GLY A 297 20.89 57.38 -15.83
C GLY A 297 20.11 56.07 -15.97
N ARG A 298 18.77 56.13 -16.06
CA ARG A 298 17.90 54.94 -16.16
C ARG A 298 18.16 54.08 -17.41
N ASN A 299 18.71 54.68 -18.46
CA ASN A 299 19.05 54.01 -19.73
C ASN A 299 20.56 54.05 -20.01
N GLY A 300 21.38 54.09 -18.96
CA GLY A 300 22.83 54.04 -19.10
C GLY A 300 23.27 52.75 -19.77
N GLU A 301 24.30 52.84 -20.60
CA GLU A 301 24.92 51.68 -21.23
C GLU A 301 25.47 50.73 -20.16
N ILE A 302 25.12 49.45 -20.29
CA ILE A 302 25.58 48.37 -19.41
C ILE A 302 26.80 47.74 -20.07
N THR A 303 27.90 47.69 -19.34
CA THR A 303 29.15 47.08 -19.75
C THR A 303 29.54 45.98 -18.77
N LEU A 304 30.02 44.87 -19.32
CA LEU A 304 30.50 43.70 -18.61
C LEU A 304 32.01 43.59 -18.80
N LYS A 305 32.74 43.41 -17.71
CA LYS A 305 34.20 43.21 -17.74
C LYS A 305 34.53 41.84 -17.16
N ASP A 306 35.26 41.02 -17.93
CA ASP A 306 35.79 39.76 -17.42
C ASP A 306 36.80 40.01 -16.28
N LEU A 307 36.72 39.20 -15.24
CA LEU A 307 37.65 39.22 -14.11
C LEU A 307 38.74 38.16 -14.24
N TRP A 308 38.61 37.22 -15.19
CA TRP A 308 39.43 36.00 -15.26
C TRP A 308 40.04 35.78 -16.65
N ASP A 309 40.90 36.70 -17.09
CA ASP A 309 41.52 36.70 -18.43
C ASP A 309 42.35 35.44 -18.77
N GLU A 310 42.87 34.72 -17.77
CA GLU A 310 43.77 33.56 -17.94
C GLU A 310 43.07 32.19 -18.03
N GLU A 311 41.76 32.12 -17.78
CA GLU A 311 41.00 30.86 -17.73
C GLU A 311 40.00 30.81 -18.90
N ASP A 312 40.11 29.74 -19.72
CA ASP A 312 39.33 29.55 -20.96
C ASP A 312 38.17 28.56 -20.79
N ASP A 313 38.11 27.80 -19.69
CA ASP A 313 37.10 26.76 -19.46
C ASP A 313 36.07 27.17 -18.39
N PHE A 314 34.80 27.30 -18.82
CA PHE A 314 33.68 27.68 -17.96
C PHE A 314 33.38 26.63 -16.87
N ALA A 315 33.57 25.34 -17.17
CA ALA A 315 33.22 24.26 -16.26
C ALA A 315 34.21 24.17 -15.09
N THR A 316 35.51 24.35 -15.35
CA THR A 316 36.54 24.36 -14.30
C THR A 316 36.43 25.60 -13.41
N LEU A 317 36.13 26.75 -14.01
CA LEU A 317 35.99 28.02 -13.30
C LEU A 317 34.72 28.06 -12.44
N SER A 318 33.61 27.48 -12.92
CA SER A 318 32.37 27.34 -12.13
C SER A 318 32.54 26.45 -10.91
N LEU A 319 33.26 25.32 -11.04
CA LEU A 319 33.56 24.43 -9.92
C LEU A 319 34.50 25.08 -8.88
N ARG A 320 35.42 25.94 -9.33
CA ARG A 320 36.36 26.66 -8.47
C ARG A 320 35.68 27.78 -7.67
N LEU A 321 34.83 28.56 -8.32
CA LEU A 321 34.14 29.69 -7.68
C LEU A 321 32.91 29.26 -6.88
N ASN A 322 32.20 28.22 -7.31
CA ASN A 322 30.96 27.75 -6.69
C ASN A 322 30.97 26.21 -6.59
N PRO A 323 31.71 25.63 -5.62
CA PRO A 323 31.70 24.19 -5.41
C PRO A 323 30.30 23.72 -5.03
N LYS A 324 29.81 22.65 -5.68
CA LYS A 324 28.50 22.06 -5.36
C LYS A 324 28.49 21.65 -3.88
N PRO A 325 27.41 21.93 -3.12
CA PRO A 325 27.32 21.50 -1.74
C PRO A 325 27.46 19.98 -1.70
N LYS A 326 28.34 19.47 -0.83
CA LYS A 326 28.44 18.03 -0.58
C LYS A 326 27.08 17.56 -0.07
N ILE A 327 26.33 16.85 -0.92
CA ILE A 327 25.14 16.12 -0.50
C ILE A 327 25.67 15.02 0.44
N PRO A 328 25.25 14.98 1.71
CA PRO A 328 25.61 13.85 2.56
C PRO A 328 25.01 12.60 1.92
N GLU A 329 25.87 11.65 1.54
CA GLU A 329 25.46 10.30 1.17
C GLU A 329 24.59 9.78 2.31
N VAL A 330 23.33 9.50 2.01
CA VAL A 330 22.43 8.79 2.92
C VAL A 330 23.06 7.41 3.07
N ALA A 331 23.70 7.18 4.23
CA ALA A 331 24.18 5.87 4.59
C ALA A 331 22.99 4.90 4.55
N GLU A 332 23.02 3.98 3.59
CA GLU A 332 22.18 2.79 3.61
C GLU A 332 22.44 2.07 4.94
N VAL A 333 21.46 2.18 5.85
CA VAL A 333 21.43 1.37 7.06
C VAL A 333 21.09 -0.04 6.61
N VAL A 334 22.13 -0.88 6.53
CA VAL A 334 22.05 -2.34 6.37
C VAL A 334 21.50 -2.96 7.63
#